data_AF-A0A0N0ATY4-F1
#
_entry.id   AF-A0A0N0ATY4-F1
#
_cell.length_a   1.000
_cell.length_b   1.000
_cell.length_c   1.000
_cell.angle_alpha   90.00
_cell.angle_beta   90.00
_cell.angle_gamma   90.00
#
_symmetry.space_group_name_H-M   'P 1'
#
loop_
_entity.id
_entity.type
_entity.pdbx_description
1 polymer ?
#
loop_
_entity_poly.entity_id
_entity_poly.type
_entity_poly.pdbx_seq_one_letter_code
_entity_poly.pdbx_strand_id
1 'polypeptide(L)'
;MKRRIALAVATAATLTTVLSGCAALDTAMDCVKTADAIATSVSKLQQAVSSASNDPTQIEEALTSISTELGNLKNTTDNADLSKAVDDLNKGVDSVRTAVKNGDTTPDVTPITNAAGEVTKVCTPG
;
A
#
# COMPACT_ATOMS: atom_id res chain seq x y z
N MET A 1 8.92 56.88 -4.63
CA MET A 1 9.28 56.20 -3.38
C MET A 1 9.06 54.70 -3.56
N LYS A 2 10.11 53.86 -3.49
CA LYS A 2 9.99 52.39 -3.61
C LYS A 2 9.51 51.83 -2.27
N ARG A 3 8.33 51.18 -2.24
CA ARG A 3 7.92 50.35 -1.11
C ARG A 3 8.20 48.90 -1.44
N ARG A 4 9.29 48.39 -0.88
CA ARG A 4 9.56 46.95 -0.75
C ARG A 4 8.66 46.44 0.38
N ILE A 5 7.86 45.42 0.11
CA ILE A 5 7.26 44.58 1.16
C ILE A 5 7.64 43.15 0.80
N ALA A 6 8.69 42.67 1.45
CA ALA A 6 9.03 41.27 1.51
C ALA A 6 8.12 40.64 2.57
N LEU A 7 7.33 39.65 2.18
CA LEU A 7 6.63 38.76 3.10
C LEU A 7 7.29 37.39 2.97
N ALA A 8 8.31 37.16 3.78
CA ALA A 8 8.84 35.84 4.02
C ALA A 8 7.85 35.13 4.95
N VAL A 9 7.10 34.17 4.41
CA VAL A 9 6.30 33.25 5.22
C VAL A 9 7.25 32.16 5.70
N ALA A 10 7.84 32.37 6.88
CA ALA A 10 8.54 31.31 7.59
C ALA A 10 7.49 30.40 8.23
N THR A 11 7.15 29.29 7.58
CA THR A 11 6.45 28.19 8.24
C THR A 11 7.41 27.53 9.22
N ALA A 12 7.33 27.92 10.49
CA ALA A 12 8.02 27.24 11.57
C ALA A 12 7.39 25.84 11.74
N ALA A 13 8.08 24.80 11.27
CA ALA A 13 7.75 23.43 11.62
C ALA A 13 8.13 23.21 13.10
N THR A 14 7.13 23.11 13.97
CA THR A 14 7.32 22.77 15.38
C THR A 14 7.76 21.31 15.49
N LEU A 15 9.06 21.09 15.65
CA LEU A 15 9.63 19.80 16.05
C LEU A 15 9.39 19.60 17.55
N THR A 16 8.21 19.11 17.92
CA THR A 16 7.93 18.66 19.29
C THR A 16 7.64 17.17 19.30
N THR A 17 8.69 16.34 19.47
CA THR A 17 8.71 15.10 20.29
C THR A 17 10.09 14.44 20.16
N VAL A 18 10.96 14.61 21.16
CA VAL A 18 12.37 14.16 21.13
C VAL A 18 12.60 12.88 21.95
N LEU A 19 11.57 12.07 22.24
CA LEU A 19 11.73 10.80 22.98
C LEU A 19 10.95 9.61 22.40
N SER A 20 9.99 9.85 21.50
CA SER A 20 9.26 8.84 20.72
C SER A 20 9.72 8.75 19.25
N GLY A 21 10.73 9.53 18.87
CA GLY A 21 11.19 9.68 17.49
C GLY A 21 11.65 8.36 16.87
N CYS A 22 12.48 7.57 17.56
CA CYS A 22 12.99 6.31 17.00
C CYS A 22 11.89 5.25 16.84
N ALA A 23 11.01 5.07 17.83
CA ALA A 23 9.94 4.06 17.74
C ALA A 23 8.91 4.40 16.65
N ALA A 24 8.55 5.69 16.50
CA ALA A 24 7.70 6.13 15.40
C ALA A 24 8.39 5.99 14.03
N LEU A 25 9.70 6.23 13.97
CA LEU A 25 10.51 5.97 12.78
C LEU A 25 10.59 4.47 12.45
N ASP A 26 10.78 3.59 13.45
CA ASP A 26 10.79 2.14 13.25
C ASP A 26 9.44 1.65 12.73
N THR A 27 8.33 2.11 13.32
CA THR A 27 6.98 1.81 12.81
C THR A 27 6.76 2.34 11.39
N ALA A 28 7.22 3.56 11.09
CA ALA A 28 7.13 4.10 9.73
C ALA A 28 7.97 3.28 8.74
N MET A 29 9.17 2.86 9.14
CA MET A 29 10.03 2.03 8.31
C MET A 29 9.45 0.64 8.07
N ASP A 30 8.79 0.05 9.07
CA ASP A 30 8.11 -1.23 8.90
C ASP A 30 6.86 -1.09 8.02
N CYS A 31 6.12 0.01 8.12
CA CYS A 31 5.05 0.36 7.17
C CYS A 31 5.59 0.42 5.74
N VAL A 32 6.71 1.13 5.50
CA VAL A 32 7.34 1.26 4.17
C VAL A 32 7.78 -0.10 3.64
N LYS A 33 8.47 -0.92 4.45
CA LYS A 33 8.91 -2.26 4.02
C LYS A 33 7.74 -3.15 3.63
N THR A 34 6.68 -3.17 4.43
CA THR A 34 5.50 -3.99 4.12
C THR A 34 4.73 -3.43 2.93
N ALA A 35 4.64 -2.10 2.77
CA ALA A 35 4.07 -1.49 1.57
C ALA A 35 4.85 -1.85 0.29
N ASP A 36 6.18 -1.90 0.37
CA ASP A 36 7.05 -2.33 -0.74
C ASP A 36 6.87 -3.82 -1.07
N ALA A 37 6.76 -4.68 -0.05
CA ALA A 37 6.45 -6.10 -0.22
C ALA A 37 5.08 -6.32 -0.89
N ILE A 38 4.08 -5.50 -0.54
CA ILE A 38 2.77 -5.49 -1.19
C ILE A 38 2.92 -5.04 -2.65
N ALA A 39 3.61 -3.94 -2.94
CA ALA A 39 3.82 -3.46 -4.32
C ALA A 39 4.52 -4.51 -5.20
N THR A 40 5.50 -5.21 -4.64
CA THR A 40 6.17 -6.35 -5.29
C THR A 40 5.20 -7.49 -5.56
N SER A 41 4.36 -7.85 -4.58
CA SER A 41 3.38 -8.94 -4.73
C SER A 41 2.28 -8.60 -5.74
N VAL A 42 1.86 -7.33 -5.82
CA VAL A 42 0.95 -6.83 -6.86
C VAL A 42 1.59 -6.88 -8.24
N SER A 43 2.88 -6.57 -8.36
CA SER A 43 3.59 -6.70 -9.64
C SER A 43 3.66 -8.17 -10.09
N LYS A 44 3.89 -9.10 -9.16
CA LYS A 44 3.81 -10.54 -9.43
C LYS A 44 2.41 -10.98 -9.85
N LEU A 45 1.37 -10.45 -9.22
CA LEU A 45 -0.02 -10.70 -9.63
C LEU A 45 -0.28 -10.23 -11.07
N GLN A 46 0.16 -9.02 -11.44
CA GLN A 46 0.02 -8.51 -12.81
C GLN A 46 0.75 -9.40 -13.83
N GLN A 47 1.93 -9.88 -13.47
CA GLN A 47 2.68 -10.82 -14.29
C GLN A 47 1.98 -12.17 -14.41
N ALA A 48 1.44 -12.71 -13.31
CA ALA A 48 0.68 -13.95 -13.27
C ALA A 48 -0.60 -13.88 -14.12
N VAL A 49 -1.32 -12.75 -14.08
CA VAL A 49 -2.47 -12.51 -14.96
C VAL A 49 -2.04 -12.47 -16.43
N SER A 50 -0.88 -11.89 -16.74
CA SER A 50 -0.35 -11.84 -18.11
C SER A 50 0.11 -13.20 -18.63
N SER A 51 0.49 -14.13 -17.74
CA SER A 51 0.91 -15.50 -18.08
C SER A 51 -0.16 -16.57 -17.80
N ALA A 52 -1.35 -16.17 -17.35
CA ALA A 52 -2.39 -17.04 -16.78
C ALA A 52 -2.83 -18.18 -17.70
N SER A 53 -2.77 -17.97 -19.02
CA SER A 53 -3.06 -18.99 -20.03
C SER A 53 -2.16 -20.23 -19.92
N ASN A 54 -0.99 -20.11 -19.28
CA ASN A 54 -0.05 -21.20 -19.05
C ASN A 54 -0.26 -21.87 -17.69
N ASP A 55 -0.58 -21.08 -16.66
CA ASP A 55 -0.71 -21.55 -15.28
C ASP A 55 -1.52 -20.56 -14.42
N PRO A 56 -2.83 -20.79 -14.25
CA PRO A 56 -3.70 -19.92 -13.44
C PRO A 56 -3.41 -20.03 -11.94
N THR A 57 -2.64 -21.03 -11.47
CA THR A 57 -2.33 -21.17 -10.03
C THR A 57 -1.44 -20.05 -9.52
N GLN A 58 -0.61 -19.45 -10.39
CA GLN A 58 0.26 -18.31 -10.05
C GLN A 58 -0.53 -17.07 -9.63
N ILE A 59 -1.77 -16.91 -10.10
CA ILE A 59 -2.64 -15.82 -9.65
C ILE A 59 -2.98 -16.01 -8.17
N GLU A 60 -3.39 -17.22 -7.78
CA GLU A 60 -3.77 -17.53 -6.39
C GLU A 60 -2.58 -17.46 -5.42
N GLU A 61 -1.39 -17.86 -5.86
CA GLU A 61 -0.15 -17.70 -5.09
C GLU A 61 0.18 -16.23 -4.84
N ALA A 62 0.07 -15.38 -5.87
CA ALA A 62 0.29 -13.96 -5.73
C ALA A 62 -0.76 -13.31 -4.80
N LEU A 63 -2.04 -13.65 -4.94
CA LEU A 63 -3.13 -13.16 -4.06
C LEU A 63 -2.93 -13.60 -2.60
N THR A 64 -2.43 -14.82 -2.38
CA THR A 64 -2.10 -15.34 -1.04
C THR A 64 -0.92 -14.60 -0.41
N SER A 65 0.10 -14.29 -1.21
CA SER A 65 1.23 -13.47 -0.77
C SER A 65 0.76 -12.09 -0.34
N ILE A 66 -0.06 -11.43 -1.17
CA ILE A 66 -0.67 -10.13 -0.84
C ILE A 66 -1.47 -10.21 0.48
N SER A 67 -2.33 -11.22 0.64
CA SER A 67 -3.15 -11.39 1.86
C SER A 67 -2.29 -11.53 3.12
N THR A 68 -1.19 -12.28 3.02
CA THR A 68 -0.24 -12.47 4.12
C THR A 68 0.39 -11.14 4.53
N GLU A 69 0.89 -10.37 3.56
CA GLU A 69 1.52 -9.07 3.85
C GLU A 69 0.55 -8.04 4.42
N LEU A 70 -0.70 -8.03 3.96
CA LEU A 70 -1.76 -7.19 4.53
C LEU A 70 -2.05 -7.54 5.99
N GLY A 71 -2.06 -8.83 6.32
CA GLY A 71 -2.21 -9.31 7.70
C GLY A 71 -1.11 -8.79 8.61
N ASN A 72 0.13 -8.73 8.11
CA ASN A 72 1.27 -8.17 8.84
C ASN A 72 1.11 -6.65 9.03
N LEU A 73 0.72 -5.93 7.98
CA LEU A 73 0.61 -4.47 7.99
C LEU A 73 -0.46 -3.93 8.95
N LYS A 74 -1.62 -4.60 9.01
CA LYS A 74 -2.74 -4.20 9.87
C LYS A 74 -2.35 -4.15 11.35
N ASN A 75 -1.34 -4.92 11.75
CA ASN A 75 -0.88 -4.99 13.13
C ASN A 75 0.23 -3.97 13.47
N THR A 76 0.69 -3.20 12.48
CA THR A 76 1.85 -2.30 12.62
C THR A 76 1.47 -0.89 13.10
N THR A 77 0.25 -0.41 12.87
CA THR A 77 -0.15 0.97 13.23
C THR A 77 -1.66 1.17 13.35
N ASP A 78 -2.09 2.11 14.19
CA ASP A 78 -3.49 2.51 14.42
C ASP A 78 -4.00 3.56 13.41
N ASN A 79 -3.35 3.67 12.24
CA ASN A 79 -3.72 4.65 11.22
C ASN A 79 -5.02 4.24 10.51
N ALA A 80 -6.05 5.10 10.58
CA ALA A 80 -7.35 4.87 9.97
C ALA A 80 -7.30 4.85 8.43
N ASP A 81 -6.48 5.70 7.82
CA ASP A 81 -6.31 5.72 6.37
C ASP A 81 -5.59 4.46 5.89
N LEU A 82 -4.60 3.99 6.65
CA LEU A 82 -3.95 2.71 6.37
C LEU A 82 -4.94 1.55 6.51
N SER A 83 -5.72 1.53 7.58
CA SER A 83 -6.75 0.50 7.81
C SER A 83 -7.73 0.45 6.65
N LYS A 84 -8.18 1.62 6.17
CA LYS A 84 -9.05 1.73 5.01
C LYS A 84 -8.39 1.22 3.73
N ALA A 85 -7.12 1.60 3.48
CA ALA A 85 -6.38 1.13 2.30
C ALA A 85 -6.19 -0.39 2.33
N VAL A 86 -5.87 -0.97 3.49
CA VAL A 86 -5.75 -2.42 3.71
C VAL A 86 -7.09 -3.13 3.47
N ASP A 87 -8.20 -2.59 3.98
CA ASP A 87 -9.53 -3.16 3.77
C ASP A 87 -9.94 -3.12 2.29
N ASP A 88 -9.65 -2.03 1.59
CA ASP A 88 -9.92 -1.90 0.16
C ASP A 88 -9.04 -2.86 -0.67
N LEU A 89 -7.79 -3.12 -0.23
CA LEU A 89 -6.90 -4.12 -0.84
C LEU A 89 -7.42 -5.55 -0.64
N ASN A 90 -7.90 -5.89 0.57
CA ASN A 90 -8.52 -7.18 0.86
C ASN A 90 -9.76 -7.43 -0.02
N LYS A 91 -10.65 -6.44 -0.17
CA LYS A 91 -11.82 -6.56 -1.06
C LYS A 91 -11.41 -6.77 -2.52
N GLY A 92 -10.35 -6.09 -2.98
CA GLY A 92 -9.79 -6.30 -4.31
C GLY A 92 -9.30 -7.74 -4.50
N VAL A 93 -8.53 -8.25 -3.54
CA VAL A 93 -8.03 -9.63 -3.52
C VAL A 93 -9.19 -10.64 -3.58
N ASP A 94 -10.21 -10.48 -2.75
CA ASP A 94 -11.36 -11.39 -2.72
C ASP A 94 -12.18 -11.36 -4.03
N SER A 95 -12.28 -10.18 -4.65
CA SER A 95 -12.94 -10.02 -5.95
C SER A 95 -12.19 -10.77 -7.05
N VAL A 96 -10.85 -10.64 -7.09
CA VAL A 96 -10.01 -11.36 -8.06
C VAL A 96 -10.06 -12.88 -7.83
N ARG A 97 -9.95 -13.33 -6.57
CA ARG A 97 -10.13 -14.77 -6.23
C ARG A 97 -11.47 -15.30 -6.70
N THR A 98 -12.53 -14.52 -6.54
CA THR A 98 -13.87 -14.92 -6.99
C THR A 98 -13.93 -15.04 -8.51
N ALA A 99 -13.35 -14.08 -9.24
CA ALA A 99 -13.27 -14.13 -10.70
C ALA A 99 -12.50 -15.36 -11.19
N VAL A 100 -11.33 -15.64 -10.62
CA VAL A 100 -10.51 -16.82 -10.95
C VAL A 100 -11.26 -18.12 -10.68
N LYS A 101 -11.92 -18.24 -9.52
CA LYS A 101 -12.77 -19.42 -9.20
C LYS A 101 -13.92 -19.63 -10.18
N ASN A 102 -14.42 -18.54 -10.78
CA ASN A 102 -15.45 -18.58 -11.81
C ASN A 102 -14.88 -18.84 -13.22
N GLY A 103 -13.57 -19.07 -13.35
CA GLY A 103 -12.90 -19.39 -14.62
C GLY A 103 -12.36 -18.19 -15.38
N ASP A 104 -12.33 -17.00 -14.78
CA ASP A 104 -11.71 -15.82 -15.39
C ASP A 104 -10.18 -15.92 -15.32
N THR A 105 -9.52 -16.01 -16.47
CA THR A 105 -8.06 -16.04 -16.60
C THR A 105 -7.46 -14.65 -16.79
N THR A 106 -8.27 -13.61 -16.91
CA THR A 106 -7.86 -12.21 -17.07
C THR A 106 -8.61 -11.29 -16.09
N PRO A 107 -8.61 -11.61 -14.78
CA PRO A 107 -9.39 -10.84 -13.83
C PRO A 107 -8.90 -9.39 -13.74
N ASP A 108 -9.82 -8.46 -13.47
CA ASP A 108 -9.45 -7.06 -13.25
C ASP A 108 -8.70 -6.89 -11.92
N VAL A 109 -7.42 -6.54 -12.03
CA VAL A 109 -6.53 -6.28 -10.88
C VAL A 109 -6.41 -4.80 -10.53
N THR A 110 -7.07 -3.90 -11.27
CA THR A 110 -7.04 -2.45 -11.05
C THR A 110 -7.41 -2.06 -9.60
N PRO A 111 -8.44 -2.66 -8.97
CA PRO A 111 -8.77 -2.35 -7.58
C PRO A 111 -7.61 -2.64 -6.61
N ILE A 112 -6.86 -3.74 -6.84
CA ILE A 112 -5.70 -4.12 -6.02
C ILE A 112 -4.55 -3.13 -6.24
N THR A 113 -4.24 -2.78 -7.50
CA THR A 113 -3.17 -1.82 -7.81
C THR A 113 -3.45 -0.45 -7.22
N ASN A 114 -4.69 0.04 -7.29
CA ASN A 114 -5.08 1.32 -6.70
C ASN A 114 -4.92 1.32 -5.18
N ALA A 115 -5.46 0.30 -4.51
CA ALA A 115 -5.36 0.19 -3.06
C ALA A 115 -3.90 0.07 -2.59
N ALA A 116 -3.06 -0.67 -3.32
CA ALA A 116 -1.63 -0.76 -3.02
C ALA A 116 -0.93 0.60 -3.12
N GLY A 117 -1.30 1.41 -4.13
CA GLY A 117 -0.83 2.78 -4.25
C GLY A 117 -1.21 3.66 -3.05
N GLU A 118 -2.44 3.50 -2.52
CA GLU A 118 -2.87 4.21 -1.31
C GLU A 118 -2.10 3.74 -0.06
N VAL A 119 -1.84 2.43 0.09
CA VAL A 119 -0.99 1.90 1.16
C VAL A 119 0.41 2.53 1.12
N THR A 120 1.05 2.56 -0.05
CA THR A 120 2.37 3.20 -0.21
C THR A 120 2.33 4.68 0.12
N LYS A 121 1.29 5.41 -0.31
CA LYS A 121 1.14 6.85 0.01
C LYS A 121 1.03 7.09 1.51
N VAL A 122 0.24 6.29 2.22
CA VAL A 122 0.05 6.43 3.66
C VAL A 122 1.31 6.03 4.44
N CYS A 123 2.05 5.02 3.97
CA CYS A 123 3.28 4.56 4.61
C CYS A 123 4.51 5.43 4.32
N THR A 124 4.49 6.28 3.29
CA THR A 124 5.65 7.12 2.94
C THR A 124 5.68 8.36 3.85
N PRO A 125 6.76 8.60 4.61
CA PRO A 125 6.93 9.84 5.35
C PRO A 125 6.98 11.02 4.37
N GLY A 126 6.11 12.01 4.56
CA GLY A 126 6.10 13.27 3.80
C GLY A 126 7.25 14.20 4.14
#